data_AF-A0A8T4RNG3-F1
#
_entry.id   AF-A0A8T4RNG3-F1
#
_cell.length_a   1.000
_cell.length_b   1.000
_cell.length_c   1.000
_cell.angle_alpha   90.00
_cell.angle_beta   90.00
_cell.angle_gamma   90.00
#
_symmetry.space_group_name_H-M   'P 1'
#
loop_
_entity.id
_entity.type
_entity.pdbx_description
1 polymer ?
#
loop_
_entity_poly.entity_id
_entity_poly.type
_entity_poly.pdbx_seq_one_letter_code
_entity_poly.pdbx_strand_id
1 'polypeptide(L)'
;GILQPSKSKEIKKEDVDLIIVPGVGFDKNGHRLGYGYGYYDRFLENMKIPPIGLAFELQIVEKLPVYDHDVRMKKIITEKRVLEFK
;
A
#
# COMPACT_ATOMS: atom_id res chain seq x y z
N GLY A 1 7.20 10.13 -17.68
CA GLY A 1 6.56 8.93 -17.09
C GLY A 1 7.23 8.55 -15.79
N ILE A 2 6.73 7.54 -15.08
CA ILE A 2 7.40 6.98 -13.89
C ILE A 2 8.61 6.17 -14.36
N LEU A 3 9.77 6.33 -13.72
CA LEU A 3 10.96 5.55 -14.03
C LEU A 3 10.73 4.08 -13.65
N GLN A 4 11.00 3.19 -14.60
CA GLN A 4 10.91 1.74 -14.41
C GLN A 4 12.27 1.11 -14.66
N PRO A 5 12.59 -0.04 -14.04
CA PRO A 5 13.84 -0.75 -14.29
C PRO A 5 13.98 -1.11 -15.78
N SER A 6 15.04 -0.63 -16.44
CA SER A 6 15.29 -0.86 -17.88
C SER A 6 15.94 -2.22 -18.18
N LYS A 7 16.68 -2.76 -17.21
CA LYS A 7 17.23 -4.13 -17.19
C LYS A 7 17.08 -4.65 -15.77
N SER A 8 16.24 -5.66 -15.57
CA SER A 8 16.03 -6.27 -14.26
C SER A 8 15.81 -7.77 -14.40
N LYS A 9 16.19 -8.51 -13.36
CA LYS A 9 15.76 -9.90 -13.19
C LYS A 9 14.38 -9.86 -12.55
N GLU A 10 13.41 -10.49 -13.19
CA GLU A 10 12.09 -10.69 -12.60
C GLU A 10 12.24 -11.56 -11.33
N ILE A 11 11.59 -11.13 -10.25
CA ILE A 11 11.51 -11.88 -9.00
C ILE A 11 10.09 -12.35 -8.81
N LYS A 12 9.91 -13.51 -8.17
CA LYS A 12 8.57 -14.00 -7.88
C LYS A 12 7.98 -13.23 -6.70
N LYS A 13 6.65 -13.18 -6.60
CA LYS A 13 5.97 -12.53 -5.48
C LYS A 13 6.36 -13.15 -4.13
N GLU A 14 6.67 -14.45 -4.13
CA GLU A 14 7.02 -15.21 -2.93
C GLU A 14 8.43 -14.88 -2.41
N ASP A 15 9.29 -14.30 -3.26
CA ASP A 15 10.66 -13.91 -2.91
C ASP A 15 10.71 -12.48 -2.32
N VAL A 16 9.57 -11.79 -2.19
CA VAL A 16 9.49 -10.45 -1.62
C VAL A 16 9.29 -10.55 -0.11
N ASP A 17 10.24 -10.02 0.66
CA ASP A 17 10.15 -9.99 2.14
C ASP A 17 9.36 -8.78 2.68
N LEU A 18 9.34 -7.69 1.91
CA LEU A 18 8.73 -6.42 2.29
C LEU A 18 8.22 -5.67 1.07
N ILE A 19 7.02 -5.08 1.18
CA ILE A 19 6.47 -4.19 0.17
C ILE A 19 6.02 -2.86 0.78
N ILE A 20 6.49 -1.77 0.17
CA ILE A 20 6.06 -0.41 0.47
C ILE A 20 5.06 0.02 -0.60
N VAL A 21 3.86 0.36 -0.16
CA VAL A 21 2.73 0.69 -1.05
C VAL A 21 2.44 2.19 -0.95
N PRO A 22 2.62 2.96 -2.04
CA PRO A 22 2.27 4.37 -2.05
C PRO A 22 0.76 4.59 -2.20
N GLY A 23 0.28 5.73 -1.73
CA GLY A 23 -1.12 6.15 -1.83
C GLY A 23 -1.27 7.67 -1.89
N VAL A 24 -2.42 8.11 -2.39
CA VAL A 24 -2.84 9.52 -2.36
C VAL A 24 -3.35 9.86 -0.95
N GLY A 25 -4.07 8.94 -0.32
CA GLY A 25 -4.56 9.07 1.03
C GLY A 25 -4.64 7.71 1.73
N PHE A 26 -4.64 7.74 3.04
CA PHE A 26 -4.86 6.58 3.89
C PHE A 26 -5.82 6.94 5.02
N ASP A 27 -6.53 5.97 5.56
CA ASP A 27 -7.39 6.21 6.73
C ASP A 27 -6.87 5.55 8.00
N LYS A 28 -7.47 5.91 9.13
CA LYS A 28 -7.18 5.34 10.46
C LYS A 28 -7.60 3.88 10.61
N ASN A 29 -8.20 3.29 9.59
CA ASN A 29 -8.51 1.87 9.54
C ASN A 29 -7.52 1.13 8.64
N GLY A 30 -6.53 1.77 8.03
CA GLY A 30 -5.55 1.09 7.18
C GLY A 30 -5.99 0.93 5.73
N HIS A 31 -7.08 1.58 5.32
CA HIS A 31 -7.44 1.65 3.91
C HIS A 31 -6.56 2.66 3.18
N ARG A 32 -6.45 2.48 1.87
CA ARG A 32 -5.57 3.27 1.01
C ARG A 32 -6.35 3.70 -0.23
N LEU A 33 -6.27 4.99 -0.56
CA LEU A 33 -6.73 5.52 -1.83
C LEU A 33 -5.54 5.61 -2.79
N GLY A 34 -5.56 4.80 -3.85
CA GLY A 34 -4.57 4.87 -4.94
C GLY A 34 -4.95 5.88 -6.03
N TYR A 35 -4.25 5.83 -7.16
CA TYR A 35 -4.54 6.65 -8.35
C TYR A 35 -5.69 6.13 -9.23
N GLY A 36 -6.48 5.16 -8.75
CA GLY A 36 -7.70 4.68 -9.43
C GLY A 36 -7.56 3.50 -10.40
N TYR A 37 -6.35 2.99 -10.68
CA TYR A 37 -6.15 1.88 -11.64
C TYR A 37 -6.22 0.47 -11.02
N GLY A 38 -6.37 0.35 -9.70
CA GLY A 38 -6.43 -0.92 -8.97
C GLY A 38 -5.20 -1.83 -9.12
N TYR A 39 -4.05 -1.27 -9.52
CA TYR A 39 -2.83 -2.06 -9.79
C TYR A 39 -2.34 -2.78 -8.53
N TYR A 40 -2.22 -2.04 -7.44
CA TYR A 40 -1.74 -2.59 -6.16
C TYR A 40 -2.74 -3.56 -5.57
N ASP A 41 -4.04 -3.32 -5.68
CA ASP A 41 -5.07 -4.20 -5.13
C ASP A 41 -5.00 -5.58 -5.80
N ARG A 42 -4.89 -5.62 -7.15
CA ARG A 42 -4.63 -6.87 -7.91
C ARG A 42 -3.27 -7.50 -7.62
N PHE A 43 -2.24 -6.69 -7.38
CA PHE A 43 -0.90 -7.22 -7.12
C PHE A 43 -0.78 -7.84 -5.73
N LEU A 44 -1.39 -7.20 -4.72
CA LEU A 44 -1.39 -7.60 -3.32
C LEU A 44 -2.40 -8.72 -3.03
N GLU A 45 -3.38 -8.92 -3.91
CA GLU A 45 -4.28 -10.06 -3.83
C GLU A 45 -3.48 -11.37 -3.69
N ASN A 46 -3.84 -12.17 -2.68
CA ASN A 46 -3.20 -13.44 -2.31
C ASN A 46 -1.71 -13.35 -1.92
N MET A 47 -1.18 -12.15 -1.71
CA MET A 47 0.18 -11.97 -1.23
C MET A 47 0.28 -12.29 0.26
N LYS A 48 1.24 -13.14 0.65
CA LYS A 48 1.43 -13.54 2.06
C LYS A 48 2.10 -12.47 2.91
N ILE A 49 2.90 -11.60 2.28
CA ILE A 49 3.57 -10.53 2.99
C ILE A 49 2.61 -9.37 3.26
N PRO A 50 2.63 -8.82 4.48
CA PRO A 50 1.73 -7.72 4.82
C PRO A 50 2.19 -6.40 4.18
N PRO A 51 1.32 -5.70 3.44
CA PRO A 51 1.70 -4.43 2.83
C PRO A 51 1.82 -3.31 3.86
N ILE A 52 2.84 -2.46 3.66
CA ILE A 52 3.09 -1.28 4.49
C ILE A 52 2.87 -0.01 3.66
N GLY A 53 1.99 0.86 4.13
CA GLY A 53 1.81 2.21 3.59
C GLY A 53 2.91 3.14 4.08
N LEU A 54 3.50 3.91 3.16
CA LEU A 54 4.35 5.05 3.49
C LEU A 54 3.62 6.32 3.06
N ALA A 55 3.40 7.23 4.01
CA ALA A 55 2.55 8.39 3.81
C ALA A 55 3.07 9.60 4.59
N PHE A 56 2.72 10.81 4.16
CA PHE A 56 2.80 11.96 5.04
C PHE A 56 1.62 11.96 6.02
N GLU A 57 1.78 12.58 7.20
CA GLU A 57 0.69 12.70 8.16
C GLU A 57 -0.53 13.42 7.58
N LEU A 58 -0.31 14.39 6.67
CA LEU A 58 -1.37 15.12 5.97
C LEU A 58 -2.23 14.22 5.05
N GLN A 59 -1.73 13.05 4.68
CA GLN A 59 -2.45 12.08 3.85
C GLN A 59 -3.32 11.13 4.70
N ILE A 60 -3.27 11.24 6.03
CA ILE A 60 -4.10 10.46 6.94
C ILE A 60 -5.44 11.18 7.14
N VAL A 61 -6.53 10.53 6.74
CA VAL A 61 -7.91 11.01 6.90
C VAL A 61 -8.70 10.13 7.87
N GLU A 62 -9.88 10.58 8.28
CA GLU A 62 -10.74 9.80 9.21
C GLU A 62 -11.23 8.49 8.57
N LYS A 63 -11.72 8.57 7.33
CA LYS A 63 -12.32 7.45 6.63
C LYS A 63 -12.24 7.64 5.12
N LEU A 64 -11.88 6.58 4.41
CA LEU A 64 -11.95 6.52 2.95
C LEU A 64 -13.17 5.71 2.48
N PRO A 65 -13.67 5.96 1.26
CA PRO A 65 -14.52 5.00 0.58
C PRO A 65 -13.71 3.72 0.32
N VAL A 66 -14.34 2.57 0.53
CA VAL A 66 -13.71 1.25 0.40
C VAL A 66 -14.60 0.34 -0.41
N TYR A 67 -13.97 -0.57 -1.14
CA TYR A 67 -14.61 -1.65 -1.88
C TYR A 67 -14.14 -3.00 -1.35
N ASP A 68 -14.92 -4.06 -1.59
CA ASP A 68 -14.65 -5.40 -1.07
C ASP A 68 -13.32 -5.99 -1.56
N HIS A 69 -12.80 -5.49 -2.68
CA HIS A 69 -11.54 -5.93 -3.28
C HIS A 69 -10.33 -5.09 -2.84
N ASP A 70 -10.52 -4.04 -2.03
CA ASP A 70 -9.43 -3.20 -1.57
C ASP A 70 -8.59 -3.94 -0.52
N VAL A 71 -7.28 -4.00 -0.77
CA VAL A 71 -6.36 -4.64 0.17
C VAL A 71 -5.97 -3.65 1.27
N ARG A 72 -6.34 -3.99 2.51
CA ARG A 72 -6.00 -3.23 3.71
C ARG A 72 -4.51 -3.30 4.03
N MET A 73 -3.92 -2.16 4.40
CA MET A 73 -2.54 -2.09 4.89
C MET A 73 -2.43 -2.69 6.29
N LYS A 74 -1.33 -3.38 6.58
CA LYS A 74 -1.05 -3.85 7.95
C LYS A 74 -0.44 -2.76 8.84
N LYS A 75 0.33 -1.88 8.22
CA LYS A 75 1.01 -0.77 8.88
C LYS A 75 1.02 0.44 7.98
N ILE A 76 0.87 1.63 8.56
CA ILE A 76 1.12 2.89 7.88
C ILE A 76 2.17 3.66 8.67
N ILE A 77 3.22 4.11 7.99
CA ILE A 77 4.31 4.88 8.58
C ILE A 77 4.24 6.31 8.05
N THR A 78 4.24 7.28 8.97
CA THR A 78 4.34 8.70 8.66
C THR A 78 5.59 9.31 9.27
N GLU A 79 5.86 10.57 8.93
CA GLU A 79 6.94 11.33 9.56
C GLU A 79 6.68 11.62 11.05
N LYS A 80 5.48 11.33 11.58
CA LYS A 80 5.11 11.59 12.98
C LYS A 80 4.81 10.34 13.81
N ARG A 81 4.32 9.26 13.19
CA ARG A 81 3.86 8.07 13.93
C ARG A 81 3.78 6.82 13.07
N VAL A 82 3.58 5.70 13.75
CA VAL A 82 3.29 4.40 13.14
C VAL A 82 1.89 3.96 13.56
N LEU A 83 1.06 3.64 12.58
CA LEU A 83 -0.26 3.03 12.77
C LEU A 83 -0.16 1.54 12.46
N GLU A 84 -0.54 0.69 13.41
CA GLU A 84 -0.56 -0.77 13.24
C GLU A 84 -1.99 -1.30 13.30
N PHE A 85 -2.33 -2.18 12.37
CA PHE A 85 -3.65 -2.77 12.25
C PHE A 85 -3.58 -4.27 12.50
N LYS A 86 -4.53 -4.78 13.29
CA LYS A 86 -4.70 -6.20 13.55
C LYS A 86 -5.41 -6.88 12.39
#